data_AF-A0A1Y0N460-F1
#
_entry.id   AF-A0A1Y0N460-F1
#
_cell.length_a   1.000
_cell.length_b   1.000
_cell.length_c   1.000
_cell.angle_alpha   90.00
_cell.angle_beta   90.00
_cell.angle_gamma   90.00
#
_symmetry.space_group_name_H-M   'P 1'
#
loop_
_entity.id
_entity.type
_entity.pdbx_description
1 polymer ?
#
loop_
_entity_poly.entity_id
_entity_poly.type
_entity_poly.pdbx_seq_one_letter_code
_entity_poly.pdbx_strand_id
1 'polypeptide(L)'
;MINPIGPSPTPLDSAADFNTKAFGLLAQLPGFVDETNATADTIQINADILAAVLLAMAFPEYTGTSASSVTVGTGPKVFATQTGKLWVPGQIVVVNNGSNILRGPVVSYTGGNLTVNVTSTVGSGTYTSWTIGLTFEGLLLAKAGANADITDLNALVSVPAVVSSAITSGINVNASPAVRQTVLAGPVDSAGLPNFGGSTGATTVTAAGTLTATAANGALNRTGSITNPSWSGLSVNGTMYLYLDIAANGVCTPGSTALAPNYRWAGADVVTNGQSTFNIQEMQMKVGNGTTAAPAYRVFVGEVTVSGSVVTAITWYALMGRYSGTEQGTAYGGAYSQNHNLGVQPLITNWVWVCKTADIGFSVGDELPFSLNVGSAWATPKSTGFSTGAGISWPAKAGGAASITLGSWKAKPYILRGW
;
A
#
# COMPACT_ATOMS: atom_id res chain seq x y z
N MET A 1 -3.11 -33.05 7.41
CA MET A 1 -2.94 -32.73 5.97
C MET A 1 -4.33 -32.61 5.39
N ILE A 2 -4.58 -31.54 4.62
CA ILE A 2 -5.88 -31.30 3.99
C ILE A 2 -5.94 -32.13 2.70
N ASN A 3 -6.98 -32.93 2.55
CA ASN A 3 -7.22 -33.71 1.35
C ASN A 3 -7.65 -32.79 0.20
N PRO A 4 -7.12 -32.97 -1.03
CA PRO A 4 -7.53 -32.17 -2.17
C PRO A 4 -9.03 -32.34 -2.44
N ILE A 5 -9.75 -31.22 -2.56
CA ILE A 5 -11.13 -31.23 -3.02
C ILE A 5 -11.15 -31.68 -4.49
N GLY A 6 -12.16 -32.49 -4.86
CA GLY A 6 -12.36 -32.95 -6.23
C GLY A 6 -12.64 -31.82 -7.23
N PRO A 7 -12.65 -32.13 -8.54
CA PRO A 7 -12.84 -31.13 -9.59
C PRO A 7 -14.19 -30.43 -9.48
N SER A 8 -14.20 -29.10 -9.61
CA SER A 8 -15.43 -28.31 -9.62
C SER A 8 -16.24 -28.55 -10.91
N PRO A 9 -17.58 -28.51 -10.84
CA PRO A 9 -18.41 -28.52 -12.04
C PRO A 9 -18.15 -27.27 -12.90
N THR A 10 -18.24 -27.41 -14.22
CA THR A 10 -18.01 -26.31 -15.18
C THR A 10 -19.23 -26.11 -16.09
N PRO A 11 -19.40 -24.90 -16.69
CA PRO A 11 -20.50 -24.65 -17.63
C PRO A 11 -20.48 -25.48 -18.92
N LEU A 12 -19.36 -26.16 -19.21
CA LEU A 12 -19.18 -27.01 -20.38
C LEU A 12 -19.47 -28.49 -20.09
N ASP A 13 -19.76 -28.85 -18.83
CA ASP A 13 -20.06 -30.22 -18.44
C ASP A 13 -21.44 -30.64 -18.96
N SER A 14 -21.59 -31.93 -19.29
CA SER A 14 -22.92 -32.50 -19.52
C SER A 14 -23.75 -32.39 -18.23
N ALA A 15 -25.08 -32.39 -18.34
CA ALA A 15 -25.95 -32.32 -17.17
C ALA A 15 -25.67 -33.44 -16.14
N ALA A 16 -25.29 -34.63 -16.60
CA ALA A 16 -24.94 -35.76 -15.74
C ALA A 16 -23.59 -35.54 -15.03
N ASP A 17 -22.59 -35.03 -15.74
CA ASP A 17 -21.25 -34.76 -15.19
C ASP A 17 -21.27 -33.58 -14.21
N PHE A 18 -22.04 -32.54 -14.53
CA PHE A 18 -22.25 -31.40 -13.66
C PHE A 18 -22.85 -31.85 -12.32
N ASN A 19 -23.93 -32.64 -12.35
CA ASN A 19 -24.58 -33.15 -11.15
C ASN A 19 -23.63 -34.03 -10.33
N THR A 20 -22.87 -34.92 -10.98
CA THR A 20 -21.90 -35.78 -10.30
C THR A 20 -20.82 -34.98 -9.58
N LYS A 21 -20.23 -33.98 -10.24
CA LYS A 21 -19.21 -33.11 -9.64
C LYS A 21 -19.79 -32.20 -8.54
N ALA A 22 -20.99 -31.67 -8.74
CA ALA A 22 -21.66 -30.80 -7.77
C ALA A 22 -21.99 -31.55 -6.47
N PHE A 23 -22.57 -32.76 -6.55
CA PHE A 23 -22.85 -33.56 -5.36
C PHE A 23 -21.58 -34.11 -4.71
N GLY A 24 -20.56 -34.47 -5.50
CA GLY A 24 -19.25 -34.86 -4.99
C GLY A 24 -18.56 -33.75 -4.19
N LEU A 25 -18.57 -32.52 -4.71
CA LEU A 25 -18.06 -31.35 -4.02
C LEU A 25 -18.81 -31.09 -2.72
N LEU A 26 -20.15 -31.11 -2.75
CA LEU A 26 -20.98 -30.87 -1.58
C LEU A 26 -20.74 -31.91 -0.47
N ALA A 27 -20.49 -33.17 -0.84
CA ALA A 27 -20.17 -34.24 0.10
C ALA A 27 -18.78 -34.10 0.74
N GLN A 28 -17.83 -33.44 0.07
CA GLN A 28 -16.45 -33.23 0.57
C GLN A 28 -16.30 -32.00 1.46
N LEU A 29 -17.19 -31.01 1.36
CA LEU A 29 -17.10 -29.76 2.13
C LEU A 29 -17.04 -29.94 3.65
N PRO A 30 -17.85 -30.82 4.30
CA PRO A 30 -17.75 -31.03 5.74
C PRO A 30 -16.38 -31.56 6.16
N GLY A 31 -15.84 -32.56 5.44
CA GLY A 31 -14.51 -33.11 5.72
C GLY A 31 -13.39 -32.08 5.53
N PHE A 32 -13.50 -31.23 4.50
CA PHE A 32 -12.56 -30.12 4.31
C PHE A 32 -12.59 -29.10 5.47
N VAL A 33 -13.78 -28.79 5.99
CA VAL A 33 -13.93 -27.89 7.15
C VAL A 33 -13.27 -28.51 8.39
N ASP A 34 -13.51 -29.79 8.65
CA ASP A 34 -12.91 -30.50 9.78
C ASP A 34 -11.38 -30.56 9.68
N GLU A 35 -10.85 -30.89 8.49
CA GLU A 35 -9.41 -30.93 8.23
C GLU A 35 -8.75 -29.54 8.33
N THR A 36 -9.46 -28.49 7.89
CA THR A 36 -8.99 -27.10 8.00
C THR A 36 -8.95 -26.65 9.45
N ASN A 37 -10.00 -26.94 10.23
CA ASN A 37 -10.06 -26.61 11.66
C ASN A 37 -8.97 -27.35 12.44
N ALA A 38 -8.79 -28.66 12.21
CA ALA A 38 -7.74 -29.44 12.84
C ALA A 38 -6.32 -28.91 12.51
N THR A 39 -6.14 -28.41 11.28
CA THR A 39 -4.89 -27.76 10.86
C THR A 39 -4.70 -26.42 11.58
N ALA A 40 -5.75 -25.61 11.70
CA ALA A 40 -5.70 -24.34 12.43
C ALA A 40 -5.38 -24.54 13.92
N ASP A 41 -5.99 -25.54 14.56
CA ASP A 41 -5.70 -25.91 15.94
C ASP A 41 -4.25 -26.34 16.12
N THR A 42 -3.71 -27.13 15.18
CA THR A 42 -2.30 -27.53 15.19
C THR A 42 -1.37 -26.33 15.09
N ILE A 43 -1.68 -25.34 14.23
CA ILE A 43 -0.91 -24.11 14.10
C ILE A 43 -0.94 -23.30 15.41
N GLN A 44 -2.11 -23.17 16.02
CA GLN A 44 -2.27 -22.44 17.27
C GLN A 44 -1.47 -23.11 18.41
N ILE A 45 -1.57 -24.43 18.55
CA ILE A 45 -0.81 -25.20 19.53
C ILE A 45 0.71 -25.02 19.33
N ASN A 46 1.18 -25.03 18.09
CA ASN A 46 2.59 -24.81 17.80
C ASN A 46 3.06 -23.39 18.14
N ALA A 47 2.22 -22.38 17.90
CA ALA A 47 2.51 -20.99 18.29
C ALA A 47 2.61 -20.85 19.81
N ASP A 48 1.71 -21.49 20.55
CA ASP A 48 1.70 -21.48 22.02
C ASP A 48 2.92 -22.21 22.61
N ILE A 49 3.30 -23.36 22.04
CA ILE A 49 4.52 -24.08 22.43
C ILE A 49 5.77 -23.22 22.18
N LEU A 50 5.87 -22.57 21.02
CA LEU A 50 7.00 -21.71 20.70
C LEU A 50 7.09 -20.51 21.66
N ALA A 51 5.97 -19.88 21.98
CA ALA A 51 5.90 -18.79 22.95
C ALA A 51 6.33 -19.27 24.35
N ALA A 52 5.87 -20.43 24.79
CA ALA A 52 6.25 -21.03 26.06
C ALA A 52 7.76 -21.38 26.11
N VAL A 53 8.32 -21.92 25.03
CA VAL A 53 9.76 -22.23 24.92
C VAL A 53 10.60 -20.95 24.95
N LEU A 54 10.20 -19.92 24.20
CA LEU A 54 10.91 -18.64 24.18
C LEU A 54 10.90 -17.97 25.56
N LEU A 55 9.75 -17.99 26.24
CA LEU A 55 9.63 -17.50 27.60
C LEU A 55 10.49 -18.33 28.58
N ALA A 56 10.51 -19.65 28.42
CA ALA A 56 11.30 -20.55 29.25
C ALA A 56 12.82 -20.30 29.10
N MET A 57 13.30 -20.06 27.88
CA MET A 57 14.70 -19.74 27.58
C MET A 57 15.12 -18.34 28.06
N ALA A 58 14.15 -17.43 28.23
CA ALA A 58 14.38 -16.06 28.69
C ALA A 58 14.41 -15.93 30.23
N PHE A 59 14.10 -17.00 30.99
CA PHE A 59 14.19 -16.94 32.44
C PHE A 59 15.63 -16.66 32.93
N PRO A 60 15.80 -15.76 33.91
CA PRO A 60 17.13 -15.42 34.45
C PRO A 60 17.92 -16.64 34.95
N GLU A 61 17.25 -17.70 35.35
CA GLU A 61 17.85 -18.94 35.85
C GLU A 61 18.55 -19.77 34.77
N TYR A 62 18.18 -19.58 33.49
CA TYR A 62 18.77 -20.27 32.33
C TYR A 62 19.73 -19.40 31.52
N THR A 63 19.89 -18.14 31.91
CA THR A 63 20.84 -17.20 31.32
C THR A 63 21.93 -16.83 32.33
N GLY A 64 23.12 -16.49 31.87
CA GLY A 64 24.17 -15.98 32.75
C GLY A 64 25.32 -15.34 32.00
N THR A 65 26.31 -14.89 32.74
CA THR A 65 27.49 -14.22 32.16
C THR A 65 28.76 -14.79 32.76
N SER A 66 29.84 -14.82 31.99
CA SER A 66 31.14 -15.27 32.47
C SER A 66 32.25 -14.27 32.16
N ALA A 67 33.12 -14.08 33.15
CA ALA A 67 34.34 -13.29 33.04
C ALA A 67 35.61 -14.15 32.76
N SER A 68 35.44 -15.47 32.60
CA SER A 68 36.57 -16.39 32.39
C SER A 68 37.27 -16.12 31.07
N SER A 69 38.62 -16.13 31.09
CA SER A 69 39.45 -16.06 29.90
C SER A 69 39.40 -17.40 29.15
N VAL A 70 38.64 -17.46 28.06
CA VAL A 70 38.41 -18.69 27.29
C VAL A 70 38.79 -18.45 25.83
N THR A 71 39.63 -19.33 25.30
CA THR A 71 39.95 -19.37 23.87
C THR A 71 38.86 -20.10 23.10
N VAL A 72 38.39 -19.49 22.01
CA VAL A 72 37.43 -20.09 21.07
C VAL A 72 38.03 -21.36 20.48
N GLY A 73 37.36 -22.48 20.68
CA GLY A 73 37.75 -23.78 20.18
C GLY A 73 36.83 -24.89 20.71
N THR A 74 36.88 -26.05 20.07
CA THR A 74 36.11 -27.22 20.47
C THR A 74 36.68 -27.90 21.72
N GLY A 75 35.94 -28.85 22.28
CA GLY A 75 36.28 -29.58 23.49
C GLY A 75 35.78 -28.91 24.77
N PRO A 76 36.11 -29.49 25.95
CA PRO A 76 35.63 -29.00 27.23
C PRO A 76 36.16 -27.60 27.55
N LYS A 77 35.26 -26.67 27.85
CA LYS A 77 35.55 -25.31 28.33
C LYS A 77 34.83 -25.07 29.65
N VAL A 78 35.48 -24.35 30.57
CA VAL A 78 34.94 -24.01 31.88
C VAL A 78 34.68 -22.52 31.94
N PHE A 79 33.47 -22.15 32.34
CA PHE A 79 33.02 -20.77 32.53
C PHE A 79 32.64 -20.56 33.99
N ALA A 80 33.33 -19.65 34.67
CA ALA A 80 32.90 -19.14 35.96
C ALA A 80 31.72 -18.18 35.72
N THR A 81 30.58 -18.47 36.33
CA THR A 81 29.29 -17.82 36.12
C THR A 81 28.55 -17.71 37.46
N GLN A 82 27.38 -17.09 37.49
CA GLN A 82 26.65 -16.90 38.73
C GLN A 82 26.18 -18.24 39.33
N THR A 83 26.04 -18.32 40.65
CA THR A 83 25.38 -19.43 41.36
C THR A 83 23.86 -19.37 41.17
N GLY A 84 23.15 -20.48 41.47
CA GLY A 84 21.68 -20.51 41.43
C GLY A 84 21.04 -20.67 40.05
N LYS A 85 21.84 -20.84 38.99
CA LYS A 85 21.36 -21.21 37.65
C LYS A 85 20.85 -22.65 37.59
N LEU A 86 20.01 -22.94 36.61
CA LEU A 86 19.35 -24.24 36.44
C LEU A 86 19.93 -25.06 35.26
N TRP A 87 21.18 -24.82 34.89
CA TRP A 87 21.84 -25.65 33.89
C TRP A 87 22.10 -27.05 34.43
N VAL A 88 21.66 -28.07 33.69
CA VAL A 88 21.87 -29.49 34.02
C VAL A 88 22.65 -30.20 32.92
N PRO A 89 23.42 -31.26 33.26
CA PRO A 89 24.14 -32.04 32.25
C PRO A 89 23.25 -32.51 31.09
N GLY A 90 23.77 -32.40 29.88
CA GLY A 90 23.08 -32.76 28.64
C GLY A 90 22.36 -31.61 27.94
N GLN A 91 22.05 -30.51 28.63
CA GLN A 91 21.41 -29.34 27.98
C GLN A 91 22.36 -28.66 27.00
N ILE A 92 21.86 -28.25 25.84
CA ILE A 92 22.66 -27.48 24.87
C ILE A 92 22.63 -26.00 25.26
N VAL A 93 23.81 -25.42 25.43
CA VAL A 93 23.99 -23.98 25.68
C VAL A 93 24.73 -23.30 24.53
N VAL A 94 24.47 -22.02 24.37
CA VAL A 94 25.25 -21.09 23.54
C VAL A 94 25.95 -20.11 24.45
N VAL A 95 27.27 -20.01 24.27
CA VAL A 95 28.13 -19.03 24.92
C VAL A 95 28.63 -18.06 23.85
N ASN A 96 28.36 -16.77 24.00
CA ASN A 96 28.65 -15.79 22.96
C ASN A 96 29.11 -14.45 23.53
N ASN A 97 29.82 -13.67 22.71
CA ASN A 97 30.22 -12.29 23.03
C ASN A 97 29.85 -11.28 21.93
N GLY A 98 28.81 -11.60 21.16
CA GLY A 98 28.38 -10.85 19.98
C GLY A 98 28.97 -11.39 18.67
N SER A 99 30.31 -11.45 18.55
CA SER A 99 30.98 -11.87 17.30
C SER A 99 31.54 -13.30 17.32
N ASN A 100 31.66 -13.91 18.51
CA ASN A 100 32.14 -15.27 18.68
C ASN A 100 31.09 -16.10 19.39
N ILE A 101 30.95 -17.36 18.95
CA ILE A 101 29.92 -18.29 19.44
C ILE A 101 30.58 -19.62 19.76
N LEU A 102 30.25 -20.20 20.91
CA LEU A 102 30.57 -21.56 21.31
C LEU A 102 29.26 -22.27 21.63
N ARG A 103 29.04 -23.45 21.06
CA ARG A 103 27.81 -24.23 21.28
C ARG A 103 28.17 -25.67 21.62
N GLY A 104 27.48 -26.22 22.61
CA GLY A 104 27.66 -27.61 23.02
C GLY A 104 26.87 -27.98 24.27
N PRO A 105 26.81 -29.28 24.61
CA PRO A 105 26.14 -29.75 25.82
C PRO A 105 26.88 -29.33 27.09
N VAL A 106 26.12 -29.02 28.12
CA VAL A 106 26.58 -28.89 29.49
C VAL A 106 27.07 -30.26 29.97
N VAL A 107 28.30 -30.30 30.47
CA VAL A 107 28.91 -31.48 31.09
C VAL A 107 28.62 -31.49 32.59
N SER A 108 28.76 -30.33 33.22
CA SER A 108 28.49 -30.14 34.65
C SER A 108 28.25 -28.67 34.97
N TYR A 109 27.49 -28.42 36.03
CA TYR A 109 27.32 -27.09 36.61
C TYR A 109 27.29 -27.20 38.13
N THR A 110 28.36 -26.75 38.79
CA THR A 110 28.52 -26.86 40.25
C THR A 110 29.23 -25.65 40.79
N GLY A 111 28.69 -25.04 41.87
CA GLY A 111 29.35 -23.95 42.59
C GLY A 111 29.68 -22.73 41.72
N GLY A 112 28.83 -22.41 40.72
CA GLY A 112 29.06 -21.30 39.79
C GLY A 112 30.06 -21.61 38.67
N ASN A 113 30.48 -22.86 38.49
CA ASN A 113 31.32 -23.27 37.37
C ASN A 113 30.52 -24.12 36.39
N LEU A 114 30.37 -23.63 35.16
CA LEU A 114 29.72 -24.33 34.06
C LEU A 114 30.77 -24.94 33.14
N THR A 115 30.76 -26.27 32.99
CA THR A 115 31.59 -26.96 32.00
C THR A 115 30.74 -27.28 30.77
N VAL A 116 31.18 -26.85 29.60
CA VAL A 116 30.50 -27.10 28.32
C VAL A 116 31.45 -27.87 27.41
N ASN A 117 31.00 -28.99 26.84
CA ASN A 117 31.74 -29.69 25.80
C ASN A 117 31.42 -29.03 24.46
N VAL A 118 32.25 -28.07 24.03
CA VAL A 118 31.98 -27.28 22.83
C VAL A 118 32.15 -28.14 21.58
N THR A 119 31.08 -28.26 20.79
CA THR A 119 31.05 -29.06 19.56
C THR A 119 31.08 -28.21 18.30
N SER A 120 30.72 -26.93 18.39
CA SER A 120 30.74 -25.99 17.26
C SER A 120 31.13 -24.58 17.70
N THR A 121 31.81 -23.86 16.83
CA THR A 121 32.35 -22.52 17.11
C THR A 121 32.21 -21.57 15.93
N VAL A 122 32.01 -20.28 16.19
CA VAL A 122 32.15 -19.18 15.23
C VAL A 122 33.16 -18.18 15.79
N GLY A 123 34.08 -17.71 14.94
CA GLY A 123 35.13 -16.76 15.33
C GLY A 123 36.40 -17.44 15.86
N SER A 124 37.30 -16.64 16.44
CA SER A 124 38.59 -17.07 16.96
C SER A 124 39.11 -16.10 18.03
N GLY A 125 40.15 -16.50 18.77
CA GLY A 125 40.78 -15.66 19.80
C GLY A 125 40.37 -16.02 21.22
N THR A 126 40.84 -15.24 22.19
CA THR A 126 40.63 -15.46 23.63
C THR A 126 39.92 -14.24 24.23
N TYR A 127 38.83 -14.48 24.94
CA TYR A 127 38.00 -13.40 25.49
C TYR A 127 37.59 -13.68 26.93
N THR A 128 37.31 -12.60 27.66
CA THR A 128 36.96 -12.58 29.09
C THR A 128 35.55 -12.07 29.34
N SER A 129 34.70 -11.98 28.32
CA SER A 129 33.32 -11.55 28.46
C SER A 129 32.44 -12.44 27.62
N TRP A 130 31.52 -13.13 28.28
CA TRP A 130 30.64 -14.11 27.66
C TRP A 130 29.23 -14.00 28.23
N THR A 131 28.24 -14.16 27.38
CA THR A 131 26.84 -14.39 27.73
C THR A 131 26.50 -15.84 27.43
N ILE A 132 25.81 -16.49 28.36
CA ILE A 132 25.45 -17.91 28.32
C ILE A 132 23.92 -17.99 28.32
N GLY A 133 23.36 -18.78 27.42
CA GLY A 133 21.93 -19.09 27.40
C GLY A 133 21.66 -20.49 26.86
N LEU A 134 20.48 -21.03 27.14
CA LEU A 134 20.02 -22.28 26.52
C LEU A 134 19.73 -22.08 25.03
N THR A 135 19.82 -23.17 24.26
CA THR A 135 19.13 -23.29 22.97
C THR A 135 17.80 -24.03 23.15
N PHE A 136 16.94 -24.02 22.12
CA PHE A 136 15.69 -24.78 22.12
C PHE A 136 15.91 -26.28 22.39
N GLU A 137 17.02 -26.85 21.93
CA GLU A 137 17.43 -28.25 22.20
C GLU A 137 17.81 -28.50 23.67
N GLY A 138 18.15 -27.44 24.42
CA GLY A 138 18.44 -27.50 25.86
C GLY A 138 17.19 -27.54 26.74
N LEU A 139 16.01 -27.27 26.19
CA LEU A 139 14.73 -27.47 26.86
C LEU A 139 14.22 -28.87 26.53
N LEU A 140 14.23 -29.79 27.49
CA LEU A 140 13.72 -31.17 27.33
C LEU A 140 12.19 -31.25 27.07
N LEU A 141 11.53 -30.14 26.76
CA LEU A 141 10.09 -30.06 26.49
C LEU A 141 9.68 -30.70 25.15
N ALA A 142 10.62 -31.05 24.28
CA ALA A 142 10.31 -31.63 22.96
C ALA A 142 10.06 -33.15 22.96
N LYS A 143 10.31 -33.88 24.06
CA LYS A 143 10.29 -35.36 24.01
C LYS A 143 9.04 -36.05 24.59
N ALA A 144 8.05 -35.29 25.06
CA ALA A 144 6.81 -35.85 25.62
C ALA A 144 5.59 -35.31 24.86
N GLY A 145 5.46 -35.68 23.60
CA GLY A 145 4.30 -35.40 22.75
C GLY A 145 4.45 -36.11 21.41
N ALA A 146 3.36 -36.26 20.65
CA ALA A 146 3.30 -37.01 19.38
C ALA A 146 4.28 -36.55 18.28
N ASN A 147 5.13 -35.56 18.55
CA ASN A 147 5.99 -34.86 17.60
C ASN A 147 7.48 -34.93 18.01
N ALA A 148 7.95 -36.12 18.42
CA ALA A 148 9.36 -36.38 18.75
C ALA A 148 10.34 -36.20 17.57
N ASP A 149 9.85 -35.91 16.36
CA ASP A 149 10.62 -35.77 15.13
C ASP A 149 11.04 -34.33 14.79
N ILE A 150 10.63 -33.32 15.56
CA ILE A 150 11.14 -31.95 15.37
C ILE A 150 12.57 -31.89 15.94
N THR A 151 13.52 -32.26 15.11
CA THR A 151 14.95 -32.35 15.44
C THR A 151 15.75 -31.10 15.05
N ASP A 152 15.14 -30.17 14.29
CA ASP A 152 15.80 -28.93 13.87
C ASP A 152 14.79 -27.76 13.75
N LEU A 153 15.05 -26.65 14.45
CA LEU A 153 14.27 -25.42 14.36
C LEU A 153 14.54 -24.68 13.04
N ASN A 154 15.65 -24.96 12.35
CA ASN A 154 15.88 -24.43 11.01
C ASN A 154 14.82 -24.91 10.02
N ALA A 155 14.22 -26.09 10.18
CA ALA A 155 13.12 -26.53 9.31
C ALA A 155 11.85 -25.68 9.48
N LEU A 156 11.69 -25.02 10.64
CA LEU A 156 10.59 -24.10 10.92
C LEU A 156 10.87 -22.67 10.42
N VAL A 157 12.15 -22.29 10.28
CA VAL A 157 12.57 -20.98 9.73
C VAL A 157 12.82 -21.06 8.21
N SER A 158 13.26 -22.22 7.72
CA SER A 158 13.36 -22.58 6.32
C SER A 158 12.06 -23.25 5.88
N VAL A 159 10.91 -22.59 6.10
CA VAL A 159 9.68 -22.92 5.39
C VAL A 159 9.99 -22.72 3.90
N PRO A 160 10.29 -23.77 3.12
CA PRO A 160 10.80 -23.59 1.78
C PRO A 160 9.60 -23.26 0.89
N ALA A 161 9.52 -22.00 0.46
CA ALA A 161 8.74 -21.51 -0.67
C ALA A 161 7.19 -21.61 -0.66
N VAL A 162 6.54 -22.54 0.06
CA VAL A 162 5.08 -22.73 -0.06
C VAL A 162 4.28 -21.69 0.74
N VAL A 163 4.76 -21.29 1.92
CA VAL A 163 4.02 -20.36 2.78
C VAL A 163 4.34 -18.89 2.46
N SER A 164 5.49 -18.62 1.84
CA SER A 164 5.77 -17.27 1.30
C SER A 164 4.88 -16.97 0.08
N SER A 165 4.52 -17.96 -0.75
CA SER A 165 3.53 -17.74 -1.83
C SER A 165 2.12 -17.43 -1.28
N ALA A 166 1.69 -18.10 -0.20
CA ALA A 166 0.34 -17.94 0.33
C ALA A 166 0.18 -16.65 1.18
N ILE A 167 1.18 -16.29 1.99
CA ILE A 167 1.09 -15.12 2.88
C ILE A 167 1.48 -13.83 2.15
N THR A 168 2.36 -13.88 1.14
CA THR A 168 2.63 -12.70 0.28
C THR A 168 1.49 -12.43 -0.73
N SER A 169 0.51 -13.34 -0.86
CA SER A 169 -0.68 -13.14 -1.70
C SER A 169 -1.97 -12.82 -0.91
N GLY A 170 -1.96 -12.99 0.42
CA GLY A 170 -3.22 -13.09 1.20
C GLY A 170 -3.48 -12.01 2.24
N ILE A 171 -2.47 -11.53 2.98
CA ILE A 171 -2.67 -10.45 3.96
C ILE A 171 -2.35 -9.12 3.29
N ASN A 172 -3.23 -8.72 2.36
CA ASN A 172 -3.35 -7.32 2.02
C ASN A 172 -4.06 -6.62 3.19
N VAL A 173 -3.30 -6.04 4.11
CA VAL A 173 -3.77 -4.85 4.84
C VAL A 173 -3.87 -3.68 3.87
N ASN A 174 -4.62 -3.85 2.78
CA ASN A 174 -5.04 -2.76 1.91
C ASN A 174 -6.06 -1.98 2.71
N ALA A 175 -5.58 -1.07 3.57
CA ALA A 175 -6.36 0.09 3.92
C ALA A 175 -6.88 0.65 2.58
N SER A 176 -8.20 0.61 2.39
CA SER A 176 -8.80 1.14 1.18
C SER A 176 -8.26 2.55 0.99
N PRO A 177 -7.62 2.86 -0.15
CA PRO A 177 -7.04 4.18 -0.34
C PRO A 177 -8.13 5.23 -0.18
N ALA A 178 -7.77 6.35 0.45
CA ALA A 178 -8.73 7.43 0.74
C ALA A 178 -9.51 7.89 -0.50
N VAL A 179 -8.87 7.80 -1.67
CA VAL A 179 -9.51 8.05 -2.97
C VAL A 179 -8.97 7.04 -4.00
N ARG A 180 -9.82 6.61 -4.94
CA ARG A 180 -9.50 5.53 -5.90
C ARG A 180 -9.21 6.08 -7.30
N GLN A 181 -8.68 5.25 -8.20
CA GLN A 181 -8.47 5.57 -9.61
C GLN A 181 -7.63 6.85 -9.86
N THR A 182 -6.52 7.05 -9.13
CA THR A 182 -5.72 8.30 -9.18
C THR A 182 -4.28 8.11 -8.75
N VAL A 183 -3.48 9.14 -8.97
CA VAL A 183 -2.19 9.30 -8.30
C VAL A 183 -2.46 9.78 -6.87
N LEU A 184 -2.07 8.98 -5.89
CA LEU A 184 -2.23 9.26 -4.46
C LEU A 184 -1.15 10.21 -3.95
N ALA A 185 0.09 10.03 -4.39
CA ALA A 185 1.22 10.81 -3.92
C ALA A 185 2.25 11.01 -5.03
N GLY A 186 2.93 12.15 -4.96
CA GLY A 186 4.01 12.55 -5.86
C GLY A 186 4.49 13.95 -5.49
N PRO A 187 5.52 14.47 -6.18
CA PRO A 187 5.98 15.84 -5.96
C PRO A 187 4.87 16.86 -6.25
N VAL A 188 4.80 17.90 -5.41
CA VAL A 188 3.87 19.04 -5.55
C VAL A 188 4.63 20.36 -5.51
N ASP A 189 4.04 21.41 -6.08
CA ASP A 189 4.52 22.78 -5.93
C ASP A 189 4.04 23.42 -4.61
N SER A 190 4.39 24.69 -4.38
CA SER A 190 3.98 25.44 -3.19
C SER A 190 2.47 25.70 -3.12
N ALA A 191 1.73 25.52 -4.21
CA ALA A 191 0.28 25.62 -4.27
C ALA A 191 -0.41 24.26 -4.08
N GLY A 192 0.35 23.19 -3.87
CA GLY A 192 -0.18 21.83 -3.73
C GLY A 192 -0.62 21.19 -5.05
N LEU A 193 -0.28 21.80 -6.19
CA LEU A 193 -0.50 21.21 -7.51
C LEU A 193 0.59 20.19 -7.83
N PRO A 194 0.31 19.18 -8.66
CA PRO A 194 1.31 18.23 -9.12
C PRO A 194 2.48 18.94 -9.80
N ASN A 195 3.69 18.64 -9.37
CA ASN A 195 4.93 19.14 -9.97
C ASN A 195 5.87 17.98 -10.29
N PHE A 196 5.42 17.08 -11.14
CA PHE A 196 6.20 15.90 -11.48
C PHE A 196 7.39 16.21 -12.39
N GLY A 197 7.63 17.45 -12.81
CA GLY A 197 8.74 17.81 -13.70
C GLY A 197 8.46 17.47 -15.18
N GLY A 198 9.52 17.12 -15.91
CA GLY A 198 9.51 17.00 -17.38
C GLY A 198 9.92 18.31 -18.08
N SER A 199 10.39 18.20 -19.31
CA SER A 199 10.88 19.33 -20.10
C SER A 199 10.20 19.39 -21.46
N THR A 200 9.80 20.60 -21.88
CA THR A 200 9.43 20.87 -23.27
C THR A 200 10.67 20.83 -24.18
N GLY A 201 10.47 20.61 -25.48
CA GLY A 201 11.54 20.45 -26.47
C GLY A 201 12.16 19.06 -26.53
N ALA A 202 11.77 18.16 -25.62
CA ALA A 202 12.20 16.77 -25.60
C ALA A 202 11.22 15.85 -26.37
N THR A 203 11.72 14.70 -26.82
CA THR A 203 10.92 13.61 -27.43
C THR A 203 10.36 12.64 -26.38
N THR A 204 10.78 12.81 -25.12
CA THR A 204 10.36 12.03 -23.96
C THR A 204 9.96 12.95 -22.82
N VAL A 205 9.08 12.46 -21.96
CA VAL A 205 8.69 13.14 -20.73
C VAL A 205 9.13 12.26 -19.58
N THR A 206 10.00 12.76 -18.72
CA THR A 206 10.42 12.02 -17.52
C THR A 206 9.96 12.80 -16.30
N ALA A 207 9.11 12.17 -15.50
CA ALA A 207 8.76 12.72 -14.20
C ALA A 207 9.93 12.57 -13.23
N ALA A 208 10.02 13.45 -12.25
CA ALA A 208 10.91 13.39 -11.11
C ALA A 208 10.19 12.80 -9.90
N GLY A 209 10.94 12.14 -9.04
CA GLY A 209 10.45 11.58 -7.79
C GLY A 209 9.61 10.32 -7.97
N THR A 210 8.96 9.89 -6.89
CA THR A 210 8.13 8.69 -6.86
C THR A 210 6.67 9.07 -7.02
N LEU A 211 5.98 8.42 -7.96
CA LEU A 211 4.54 8.49 -8.10
C LEU A 211 3.93 7.22 -7.51
N THR A 212 2.95 7.38 -6.63
CA THR A 212 2.12 6.28 -6.12
C THR A 212 0.73 6.42 -6.69
N ALA A 213 0.22 5.40 -7.37
CA ALA A 213 -1.08 5.41 -8.01
C ALA A 213 -1.93 4.23 -7.56
N THR A 214 -3.25 4.39 -7.63
CA THR A 214 -4.21 3.33 -7.34
C THR A 214 -5.24 3.22 -8.45
N ALA A 215 -5.42 2.01 -8.97
CA ALA A 215 -6.41 1.66 -9.97
C ALA A 215 -7.58 0.91 -9.32
N ALA A 216 -8.80 1.33 -9.66
CA ALA A 216 -10.02 0.72 -9.16
C ALA A 216 -10.34 -0.61 -9.88
N ASN A 217 -10.82 -1.60 -9.15
CA ASN A 217 -11.23 -2.91 -9.67
C ASN A 217 -12.44 -3.46 -8.89
N GLY A 218 -13.63 -2.91 -9.16
CA GLY A 218 -14.84 -3.26 -8.42
C GLY A 218 -14.77 -2.74 -6.98
N ALA A 219 -14.95 -3.63 -6.00
CA ALA A 219 -14.78 -3.31 -4.58
C ALA A 219 -13.31 -3.22 -4.15
N LEU A 220 -12.38 -3.77 -4.95
CA LEU A 220 -10.95 -3.81 -4.63
C LEU A 220 -10.17 -2.71 -5.33
N ASN A 221 -8.93 -2.51 -4.89
CA ASN A 221 -7.98 -1.57 -5.47
C ASN A 221 -6.65 -2.25 -5.73
N ARG A 222 -5.97 -1.83 -6.79
CA ARG A 222 -4.58 -2.17 -7.04
C ARG A 222 -3.74 -0.92 -6.91
N THR A 223 -2.81 -0.91 -5.96
CA THR A 223 -1.89 0.21 -5.74
C THR A 223 -0.52 -0.16 -6.24
N GLY A 224 0.18 0.80 -6.82
CA GLY A 224 1.55 0.62 -7.28
C GLY A 224 2.34 1.92 -7.20
N SER A 225 3.65 1.80 -7.36
CA SER A 225 4.54 2.96 -7.39
C SER A 225 5.64 2.81 -8.42
N ILE A 226 6.15 3.95 -8.88
CA ILE A 226 7.30 4.03 -9.79
C ILE A 226 8.08 5.30 -9.50
N THR A 227 9.41 5.20 -9.54
CA THR A 227 10.31 6.33 -9.39
C THR A 227 10.83 6.76 -10.75
N ASN A 228 10.78 8.07 -11.00
CA ASN A 228 11.18 8.73 -12.23
C ASN A 228 10.60 8.09 -13.52
N PRO A 229 9.26 7.87 -13.61
CA PRO A 229 8.67 7.27 -14.80
C PRO A 229 8.94 8.11 -16.04
N SER A 230 9.25 7.44 -17.16
CA SER A 230 9.54 8.07 -18.44
C SER A 230 8.57 7.59 -19.52
N TRP A 231 7.95 8.54 -20.21
CA TRP A 231 7.07 8.31 -21.35
C TRP A 231 7.82 8.65 -22.64
N SER A 232 7.99 7.64 -23.49
CA SER A 232 8.60 7.73 -24.81
C SER A 232 7.60 7.29 -25.88
N GLY A 233 8.01 7.37 -27.16
CA GLY A 233 7.14 6.98 -28.29
C GLY A 233 5.92 7.90 -28.46
N LEU A 234 6.06 9.18 -28.11
CA LEU A 234 5.00 10.17 -28.28
C LEU A 234 4.72 10.42 -29.77
N SER A 235 3.51 10.88 -30.09
CA SER A 235 3.10 11.15 -31.48
C SER A 235 3.93 12.27 -32.11
N VAL A 236 3.87 12.42 -33.44
CA VAL A 236 4.52 13.56 -34.13
C VAL A 236 3.83 14.87 -33.82
N ASN A 237 2.49 14.86 -33.77
CA ASN A 237 1.66 16.02 -33.48
C ASN A 237 0.44 15.62 -32.64
N GLY A 238 -0.14 16.58 -31.92
CA GLY A 238 -1.41 16.43 -31.22
C GLY A 238 -1.25 16.31 -29.71
N THR A 239 -2.33 15.88 -29.03
CA THR A 239 -2.34 15.68 -27.58
C THR A 239 -2.18 14.19 -27.28
N MET A 240 -1.28 13.86 -26.35
CA MET A 240 -1.06 12.51 -25.85
C MET A 240 -1.37 12.49 -24.35
N TYR A 241 -2.11 11.46 -23.92
CA TYR A 241 -2.49 11.25 -22.53
C TYR A 241 -1.54 10.23 -21.90
N LEU A 242 -0.90 10.62 -20.81
CA LEU A 242 0.08 9.84 -20.09
C LEU A 242 -0.60 9.02 -18.99
N TYR A 243 -0.26 7.74 -18.91
CA TYR A 243 -0.81 6.84 -17.91
C TYR A 243 0.25 5.91 -17.30
N LEU A 244 -0.11 5.29 -16.19
CA LEU A 244 0.59 4.18 -15.56
C LEU A 244 -0.32 2.95 -15.56
N ASP A 245 0.18 1.83 -16.04
CA ASP A 245 -0.45 0.52 -15.88
C ASP A 245 0.15 -0.17 -14.65
N ILE A 246 -0.70 -0.70 -13.76
CA ILE A 246 -0.29 -1.30 -12.49
C ILE A 246 -0.38 -2.83 -12.56
N ALA A 247 0.76 -3.51 -12.43
CA ALA A 247 0.86 -4.96 -12.43
C ALA A 247 0.45 -5.58 -11.07
N ALA A 248 0.28 -6.92 -11.03
CA ALA A 248 -0.17 -7.63 -9.83
C ALA A 248 0.72 -7.47 -8.60
N ASN A 249 2.01 -7.30 -8.84
CA ASN A 249 3.01 -7.06 -7.83
C ASN A 249 3.17 -5.57 -7.46
N GLY A 250 2.31 -4.68 -7.94
CA GLY A 250 2.38 -3.24 -7.66
C GLY A 250 3.42 -2.48 -8.48
N VAL A 251 4.10 -3.13 -9.43
CA VAL A 251 4.99 -2.45 -10.38
C VAL A 251 4.16 -1.63 -11.36
N CYS A 252 4.48 -0.35 -11.50
CA CYS A 252 3.86 0.53 -12.49
C CYS A 252 4.71 0.61 -13.76
N THR A 253 4.06 0.61 -14.92
CA THR A 253 4.71 0.81 -16.23
C THR A 253 4.13 2.04 -16.93
N PRO A 254 4.97 2.99 -17.40
CA PRO A 254 4.51 4.15 -18.17
C PRO A 254 3.97 3.74 -19.54
N GLY A 255 2.89 4.40 -19.98
CA GLY A 255 2.43 4.34 -21.36
C GLY A 255 1.67 5.60 -21.77
N SER A 256 1.42 5.76 -23.07
CA SER A 256 0.71 6.92 -23.60
C SER A 256 -0.28 6.53 -24.70
N THR A 257 -1.29 7.38 -24.91
CA THR A 257 -2.30 7.20 -25.97
C THR A 257 -2.77 8.54 -26.52
N ALA A 258 -3.17 8.59 -27.78
CA ALA A 258 -3.77 9.78 -28.39
C ALA A 258 -5.25 9.94 -28.03
N LEU A 259 -5.89 8.89 -27.49
CA LEU A 259 -7.32 8.89 -27.15
C LEU A 259 -7.52 9.35 -25.70
N ALA A 260 -8.34 10.37 -25.51
CA ALA A 260 -8.68 10.88 -24.19
C ALA A 260 -9.39 9.79 -23.37
N PRO A 261 -9.12 9.68 -22.06
CA PRO A 261 -9.87 8.76 -21.20
C PRO A 261 -11.36 9.11 -21.20
N ASN A 262 -12.20 8.10 -21.38
CA ASN A 262 -13.65 8.23 -21.30
C ASN A 262 -14.10 7.81 -19.89
N TYR A 263 -14.65 8.73 -19.13
CA TYR A 263 -15.19 8.44 -17.79
C TYR A 263 -16.70 8.56 -17.86
N ARG A 264 -17.41 7.52 -17.41
CA ARG A 264 -18.87 7.46 -17.57
C ARG A 264 -19.55 6.73 -16.42
N TRP A 265 -20.78 7.16 -16.15
CA TRP A 265 -21.59 6.58 -15.07
C TRP A 265 -22.09 5.17 -15.41
N ALA A 266 -22.47 4.91 -16.67
CA ALA A 266 -22.98 3.61 -17.13
C ALA A 266 -22.81 3.45 -18.66
N GLY A 267 -23.23 2.30 -19.21
CA GLY A 267 -23.32 2.04 -20.66
C GLY A 267 -22.47 0.85 -21.14
N ALA A 268 -22.60 0.49 -22.42
CA ALA A 268 -21.87 -0.62 -23.05
C ALA A 268 -20.40 -0.25 -23.31
N ASP A 269 -19.44 -1.11 -22.95
CA ASP A 269 -18.00 -0.80 -23.04
C ASP A 269 -17.54 -0.33 -24.42
N VAL A 270 -16.69 0.70 -24.43
CA VAL A 270 -16.14 1.23 -25.67
C VAL A 270 -15.06 0.29 -26.15
N VAL A 271 -15.32 -0.38 -27.27
CA VAL A 271 -14.41 -1.38 -27.84
C VAL A 271 -13.38 -0.79 -28.79
N THR A 272 -13.44 0.51 -29.10
CA THR A 272 -12.44 1.18 -29.96
C THR A 272 -11.02 0.90 -29.48
N ASN A 273 -10.16 0.44 -30.38
CA ASN A 273 -8.80 0.02 -30.03
C ASN A 273 -8.02 1.14 -29.31
N GLY A 274 -7.48 0.85 -28.13
CA GLY A 274 -6.73 1.78 -27.30
C GLY A 274 -7.57 2.78 -26.49
N GLN A 275 -8.90 2.80 -26.67
CA GLN A 275 -9.78 3.68 -25.91
C GLN A 275 -9.85 3.19 -24.46
N SER A 276 -9.37 4.01 -23.53
CA SER A 276 -9.50 3.74 -22.10
C SER A 276 -10.84 4.28 -21.61
N THR A 277 -11.66 3.42 -21.00
CA THR A 277 -12.98 3.76 -20.48
C THR A 277 -13.05 3.36 -19.01
N PHE A 278 -13.26 4.35 -18.14
CA PHE A 278 -13.56 4.12 -16.73
C PHE A 278 -15.08 4.06 -16.54
N ASN A 279 -15.59 2.88 -16.19
CA ASN A 279 -16.97 2.71 -15.77
C ASN A 279 -17.06 3.00 -14.26
N ILE A 280 -17.76 4.07 -13.92
CA ILE A 280 -17.85 4.57 -12.54
C ILE A 280 -18.71 3.65 -11.68
N GLN A 281 -19.82 3.10 -12.20
CA GLN A 281 -20.65 2.17 -11.43
C GLN A 281 -19.93 0.85 -11.13
N GLU A 282 -19.18 0.33 -12.09
CA GLU A 282 -18.38 -0.89 -11.91
C GLU A 282 -17.07 -0.62 -11.16
N MET A 283 -16.69 0.66 -11.01
CA MET A 283 -15.39 1.08 -10.49
C MET A 283 -14.23 0.32 -11.16
N GLN A 284 -14.23 0.31 -12.49
CA GLN A 284 -13.24 -0.44 -13.27
C GLN A 284 -12.84 0.32 -14.53
N MET A 285 -11.55 0.35 -14.79
CA MET A 285 -11.00 0.82 -16.06
C MET A 285 -10.93 -0.36 -17.05
N LYS A 286 -11.35 -0.10 -18.29
CA LYS A 286 -11.32 -1.07 -19.39
C LYS A 286 -10.67 -0.42 -20.61
N VAL A 287 -9.99 -1.19 -21.45
CA VAL A 287 -9.35 -0.71 -22.68
C VAL A 287 -9.90 -1.51 -23.86
N GLY A 288 -10.44 -0.81 -24.85
CA GLY A 288 -10.93 -1.41 -26.09
C GLY A 288 -9.79 -1.98 -26.93
N ASN A 289 -10.03 -3.12 -27.61
CA ASN A 289 -9.07 -3.77 -28.51
C ASN A 289 -9.59 -3.93 -29.96
N GLY A 290 -10.66 -3.22 -30.30
CA GLY A 290 -11.37 -3.27 -31.58
C GLY A 290 -12.62 -4.16 -31.57
N THR A 291 -12.70 -5.13 -30.66
CA THR A 291 -13.84 -6.09 -30.61
C THR A 291 -14.46 -6.18 -29.22
N THR A 292 -13.65 -6.09 -28.18
CA THR A 292 -14.03 -6.19 -26.76
C THR A 292 -13.33 -5.09 -25.97
N ALA A 293 -13.75 -4.88 -24.74
CA ALA A 293 -13.04 -4.02 -23.80
C ALA A 293 -12.56 -4.85 -22.61
N ALA A 294 -11.24 -4.99 -22.50
CA ALA A 294 -10.63 -5.80 -21.45
C ALA A 294 -10.37 -4.94 -20.20
N PRO A 295 -10.56 -5.47 -18.98
CA PRO A 295 -10.13 -4.79 -17.76
C PRO A 295 -8.65 -4.39 -17.80
N ALA A 296 -8.35 -3.18 -17.35
CA ALA A 296 -7.00 -2.65 -17.24
C ALA A 296 -6.83 -1.90 -15.92
N TYR A 297 -5.67 -2.04 -15.28
CA TYR A 297 -5.34 -1.31 -14.05
C TYR A 297 -4.59 -0.02 -14.38
N ARG A 298 -5.22 0.82 -15.20
CA ARG A 298 -4.62 2.02 -15.79
C ARG A 298 -5.05 3.28 -15.05
N VAL A 299 -4.09 4.15 -14.72
CA VAL A 299 -4.34 5.47 -14.12
C VAL A 299 -3.71 6.54 -15.00
N PHE A 300 -4.51 7.51 -15.44
CA PHE A 300 -4.00 8.67 -16.18
C PHE A 300 -3.38 9.68 -15.20
N VAL A 301 -2.19 10.15 -15.54
CA VAL A 301 -1.38 11.01 -14.66
C VAL A 301 -1.17 12.41 -15.23
N GLY A 302 -1.41 12.60 -16.52
CA GLY A 302 -1.29 13.89 -17.18
C GLY A 302 -1.52 13.79 -18.69
N GLU A 303 -1.28 14.89 -19.38
CA GLU A 303 -1.31 15.00 -20.83
C GLU A 303 -0.19 15.90 -21.33
N VAL A 304 0.21 15.70 -22.58
CA VAL A 304 1.19 16.53 -23.25
C VAL A 304 0.72 16.92 -24.63
N THR A 305 1.09 18.11 -25.06
CA THR A 305 0.98 18.52 -26.46
C THR A 305 2.31 18.28 -27.14
N VAL A 306 2.26 17.67 -28.32
CA VAL A 306 3.42 17.39 -29.16
C VAL A 306 3.24 18.13 -30.49
N SER A 307 4.31 18.76 -30.95
CA SER A 307 4.35 19.42 -32.26
C SER A 307 5.74 19.22 -32.86
N GLY A 308 5.80 18.71 -34.09
CA GLY A 308 7.08 18.43 -34.74
C GLY A 308 7.94 17.41 -33.96
N SER A 309 7.29 16.39 -33.39
CA SER A 309 7.92 15.32 -32.60
C SER A 309 8.51 15.73 -31.25
N VAL A 310 8.28 16.97 -30.80
CA VAL A 310 8.74 17.44 -29.48
C VAL A 310 7.59 17.92 -28.61
N VAL A 311 7.72 17.68 -27.32
CA VAL A 311 6.76 18.11 -26.30
C VAL A 311 6.75 19.63 -26.22
N THR A 312 5.62 20.27 -26.45
CA THR A 312 5.47 21.74 -26.37
C THR A 312 4.73 22.20 -25.13
N ALA A 313 3.95 21.34 -24.50
CA ALA A 313 3.26 21.62 -23.24
C ALA A 313 3.08 20.33 -22.43
N ILE A 314 3.13 20.45 -21.11
CA ILE A 314 2.90 19.36 -20.16
C ILE A 314 1.86 19.82 -19.15
N THR A 315 0.82 19.01 -18.93
CA THR A 315 -0.18 19.21 -17.88
C THR A 315 -0.28 17.96 -17.03
N TRP A 316 0.13 18.04 -15.77
CA TRP A 316 -0.01 16.95 -14.80
C TRP A 316 -1.36 17.02 -14.08
N TYR A 317 -1.95 15.85 -13.82
CA TYR A 317 -3.26 15.76 -13.19
C TYR A 317 -3.20 15.75 -11.67
N ALA A 318 -4.16 16.43 -11.05
CA ALA A 318 -4.24 16.67 -9.61
C ALA A 318 -4.19 15.36 -8.81
N LEU A 319 -3.38 15.37 -7.75
CA LEU A 319 -3.25 14.26 -6.82
C LEU A 319 -4.54 14.04 -6.03
N MET A 320 -4.75 12.80 -5.58
CA MET A 320 -5.87 12.38 -4.76
C MET A 320 -7.24 12.66 -5.39
N GLY A 321 -7.33 13.06 -6.65
CA GLY A 321 -8.61 13.41 -7.24
C GLY A 321 -9.31 14.60 -6.61
N ARG A 322 -8.54 15.52 -6.04
CA ARG A 322 -9.07 16.72 -5.40
C ARG A 322 -8.13 17.88 -5.61
N TYR A 323 -8.69 19.08 -5.62
CA TYR A 323 -7.95 20.32 -5.74
C TYR A 323 -8.57 21.38 -4.84
N SER A 324 -7.73 22.07 -4.09
CA SER A 324 -8.10 23.27 -3.34
C SER A 324 -7.35 24.43 -3.97
N GLY A 325 -8.09 25.34 -4.61
CA GLY A 325 -7.49 26.40 -5.40
C GLY A 325 -6.89 27.52 -4.57
N THR A 326 -6.23 28.44 -5.27
CA THR A 326 -5.71 29.65 -4.64
C THR A 326 -6.84 30.66 -4.45
N GLU A 327 -6.75 31.50 -3.43
CA GLU A 327 -7.74 32.54 -3.22
C GLU A 327 -7.57 33.66 -4.27
N GLN A 328 -8.63 33.95 -5.01
CA GLN A 328 -8.65 34.96 -6.05
C GLN A 328 -9.51 36.16 -5.62
N GLY A 329 -8.96 37.37 -5.71
CA GLY A 329 -9.74 38.58 -5.46
C GLY A 329 -10.82 38.78 -6.52
N THR A 330 -11.99 39.24 -6.10
CA THR A 330 -13.14 39.44 -6.97
C THR A 330 -13.67 40.88 -6.91
N ALA A 331 -14.43 41.25 -7.93
CA ALA A 331 -15.06 42.54 -8.15
C ALA A 331 -16.40 42.32 -8.87
N TYR A 332 -17.27 43.32 -8.87
CA TYR A 332 -18.57 43.24 -9.56
C TYR A 332 -18.38 43.20 -11.08
N GLY A 333 -19.21 42.40 -11.77
CA GLY A 333 -19.17 42.27 -13.24
C GLY A 333 -17.92 41.59 -13.79
N GLY A 334 -17.15 40.89 -12.94
CA GLY A 334 -15.93 40.20 -13.34
C GLY A 334 -16.18 38.74 -13.75
N ALA A 335 -15.25 38.18 -14.54
CA ALA A 335 -15.19 36.76 -14.85
C ALA A 335 -13.88 36.18 -14.28
N TYR A 336 -13.99 35.03 -13.63
CA TYR A 336 -12.92 34.41 -12.87
C TYR A 336 -12.76 32.95 -13.28
N SER A 337 -11.52 32.47 -13.38
CA SER A 337 -11.22 31.08 -13.73
C SER A 337 -9.95 30.60 -13.05
N GLN A 338 -9.92 29.33 -12.66
CA GLN A 338 -8.73 28.66 -12.14
C GLN A 338 -8.54 27.29 -12.78
N ASN A 339 -7.28 26.94 -13.02
CA ASN A 339 -6.88 25.62 -13.48
C ASN A 339 -6.73 24.69 -12.27
N HIS A 340 -7.42 23.56 -12.31
CA HIS A 340 -7.36 22.52 -11.29
C HIS A 340 -6.78 21.21 -11.82
N ASN A 341 -6.70 21.04 -13.14
CA ASN A 341 -6.09 19.89 -13.82
C ASN A 341 -6.55 18.53 -13.26
N LEU A 342 -7.84 18.33 -12.99
CA LEU A 342 -8.30 17.06 -12.43
C LEU A 342 -8.25 15.93 -13.47
N GLY A 343 -8.37 16.29 -14.74
CA GLY A 343 -8.23 15.39 -15.88
C GLY A 343 -9.42 14.45 -16.11
N VAL A 344 -10.54 14.65 -15.40
CA VAL A 344 -11.68 13.73 -15.42
C VAL A 344 -13.03 14.44 -15.40
N GLN A 345 -14.07 13.71 -15.81
CA GLN A 345 -15.48 14.05 -15.61
C GLN A 345 -16.26 12.77 -15.23
N PRO A 346 -17.41 12.84 -14.52
CA PRO A 346 -17.96 14.01 -13.86
C PRO A 346 -17.06 14.46 -12.71
N LEU A 347 -17.23 15.72 -12.32
CA LEU A 347 -16.53 16.34 -11.19
C LEU A 347 -17.54 17.13 -10.35
N ILE A 348 -17.20 17.35 -9.09
CA ILE A 348 -17.94 18.22 -8.18
C ILE A 348 -17.12 19.49 -8.02
N THR A 349 -17.73 20.62 -8.36
CA THR A 349 -17.16 21.95 -8.16
C THR A 349 -17.93 22.64 -7.06
N ASN A 350 -17.22 23.04 -6.00
CA ASN A 350 -17.76 23.93 -4.99
C ASN A 350 -16.87 25.17 -4.91
N TRP A 351 -17.42 26.34 -5.20
CA TRP A 351 -16.72 27.58 -4.88
C TRP A 351 -17.08 28.02 -3.46
N VAL A 352 -16.21 28.78 -2.82
CA VAL A 352 -16.50 29.45 -1.55
C VAL A 352 -16.04 30.89 -1.59
N TRP A 353 -16.68 31.72 -0.77
CA TRP A 353 -16.21 33.06 -0.46
C TRP A 353 -15.40 33.03 0.82
N VAL A 354 -14.19 33.58 0.81
CA VAL A 354 -13.30 33.69 1.96
C VAL A 354 -13.20 35.16 2.36
N CYS A 355 -13.54 35.49 3.60
CA CYS A 355 -13.50 36.85 4.09
C CYS A 355 -12.04 37.35 4.20
N LYS A 356 -11.70 38.42 3.49
CA LYS A 356 -10.37 39.07 3.49
C LYS A 356 -10.29 40.20 4.49
N THR A 357 -11.40 40.90 4.71
CA THR A 357 -11.53 42.02 5.65
C THR A 357 -12.91 41.95 6.27
N ALA A 358 -13.02 42.22 7.58
CA ALA A 358 -14.27 42.05 8.30
C ALA A 358 -15.44 42.73 7.60
N ASP A 359 -16.52 41.98 7.36
CA ASP A 359 -17.67 42.43 6.58
C ASP A 359 -18.93 41.68 7.04
N ILE A 360 -20.06 42.40 7.14
CA ILE A 360 -21.38 41.89 7.56
C ILE A 360 -21.35 40.94 8.80
N GLY A 361 -20.40 41.16 9.71
CA GLY A 361 -20.21 40.36 10.93
C GLY A 361 -19.33 39.11 10.78
N PHE A 362 -18.80 38.82 9.59
CA PHE A 362 -17.77 37.81 9.37
C PHE A 362 -16.37 38.38 9.61
N SER A 363 -15.50 37.53 10.16
CA SER A 363 -14.10 37.85 10.43
C SER A 363 -13.19 37.34 9.31
N VAL A 364 -11.96 37.87 9.23
CA VAL A 364 -10.97 37.41 8.24
C VAL A 364 -10.77 35.89 8.37
N GLY A 365 -10.89 35.18 7.25
CA GLY A 365 -10.80 33.71 7.19
C GLY A 365 -12.13 32.97 7.33
N ASP A 366 -13.23 33.64 7.72
CA ASP A 366 -14.56 33.01 7.68
C ASP A 366 -14.92 32.65 6.23
N GLU A 367 -15.44 31.43 6.02
CA GLU A 367 -15.89 30.94 4.71
C GLU A 367 -17.42 30.95 4.60
N LEU A 368 -17.92 31.35 3.43
CA LEU A 368 -19.32 31.22 3.04
C LEU A 368 -19.46 30.33 1.82
N PRO A 369 -20.53 29.50 1.74
CA PRO A 369 -20.82 28.75 0.54
C PRO A 369 -21.05 29.72 -0.64
N PHE A 370 -20.78 29.26 -1.84
CA PHE A 370 -21.09 30.04 -3.03
C PHE A 370 -22.60 30.05 -3.30
N SER A 371 -23.18 31.25 -3.49
CA SER A 371 -24.62 31.44 -3.75
C SER A 371 -24.89 31.41 -5.26
N LEU A 372 -26.11 31.05 -5.67
CA LEU A 372 -26.53 31.06 -7.10
C LEU A 372 -26.76 32.47 -7.69
N ASN A 373 -26.71 33.54 -6.87
CA ASN A 373 -26.87 34.92 -7.35
C ASN A 373 -25.60 35.49 -8.03
N VAL A 374 -24.54 34.69 -8.19
CA VAL A 374 -23.34 35.01 -8.97
C VAL A 374 -23.35 34.27 -10.30
N GLY A 375 -23.81 34.95 -11.35
CA GLY A 375 -23.60 34.59 -12.75
C GLY A 375 -23.76 33.11 -13.10
N SER A 376 -23.06 32.67 -14.15
CA SER A 376 -23.01 31.26 -14.54
C SER A 376 -21.67 30.67 -14.12
N ALA A 377 -21.70 29.61 -13.31
CA ALA A 377 -20.52 28.79 -13.03
C ALA A 377 -20.34 27.72 -14.10
N TRP A 378 -19.10 27.40 -14.43
CA TRP A 378 -18.75 26.37 -15.40
C TRP A 378 -17.56 25.55 -14.92
N ALA A 379 -17.45 24.32 -15.41
CA ALA A 379 -16.29 23.48 -15.18
C ALA A 379 -15.99 22.60 -16.40
N THR A 380 -14.71 22.39 -16.63
CA THR A 380 -14.13 21.47 -17.62
C THR A 380 -13.27 20.46 -16.85
N PRO A 381 -12.75 19.40 -17.50
CA PRO A 381 -11.84 18.47 -16.83
C PRO A 381 -10.59 19.14 -16.21
N LYS A 382 -10.20 20.34 -16.67
CA LYS A 382 -8.95 21.01 -16.27
C LYS A 382 -9.14 22.36 -15.57
N SER A 383 -10.29 23.01 -15.74
CA SER A 383 -10.51 24.36 -15.23
C SER A 383 -11.96 24.58 -14.81
N THR A 384 -12.16 25.51 -13.89
CA THR A 384 -13.49 25.98 -13.49
C THR A 384 -13.50 27.50 -13.46
N GLY A 385 -14.68 28.10 -13.60
CA GLY A 385 -14.85 29.52 -13.47
C GLY A 385 -16.28 29.92 -13.17
N PHE A 386 -16.46 31.22 -12.94
CA PHE A 386 -17.75 31.85 -12.70
C PHE A 386 -17.69 33.33 -13.08
N SER A 387 -18.85 33.97 -13.15
CA SER A 387 -18.97 35.43 -13.28
C SER A 387 -19.72 36.03 -12.09
N THR A 388 -19.38 37.26 -11.71
CA THR A 388 -20.08 37.99 -10.64
C THR A 388 -21.12 38.94 -11.23
N GLY A 389 -22.31 38.95 -10.63
CA GLY A 389 -23.36 39.94 -10.93
C GLY A 389 -23.11 41.30 -10.24
N ALA A 390 -24.12 42.16 -10.23
CA ALA A 390 -24.05 43.50 -9.63
C ALA A 390 -24.28 43.55 -8.10
N GLY A 391 -24.59 42.40 -7.47
CA GLY A 391 -24.84 42.31 -6.03
C GLY A 391 -24.92 40.87 -5.57
N ILE A 392 -24.41 40.57 -4.39
CA ILE A 392 -24.46 39.25 -3.77
C ILE A 392 -24.99 39.42 -2.36
N SER A 393 -26.21 38.94 -2.10
CA SER A 393 -26.85 39.02 -0.79
C SER A 393 -26.64 37.73 -0.01
N TRP A 394 -26.26 37.86 1.27
CA TRP A 394 -26.09 36.76 2.22
C TRP A 394 -26.70 37.12 3.58
N PRO A 395 -27.20 36.14 4.36
CA PRO A 395 -27.51 36.37 5.77
C PRO A 395 -26.28 36.87 6.52
N ALA A 396 -26.40 38.03 7.17
CA ALA A 396 -25.37 38.53 8.08
C ALA A 396 -25.30 37.63 9.33
N LYS A 397 -24.11 37.49 9.92
CA LYS A 397 -23.89 36.64 11.11
C LYS A 397 -24.73 37.08 12.32
N ALA A 398 -25.11 38.37 12.36
CA ALA A 398 -25.95 38.97 13.40
C ALA A 398 -27.47 38.98 13.07
N GLY A 399 -27.90 38.32 11.98
CA GLY A 399 -29.29 38.28 11.54
C GLY A 399 -29.62 39.31 10.44
N GLY A 400 -30.62 38.99 9.60
CA GLY A 400 -31.00 39.78 8.42
C GLY A 400 -30.14 39.48 7.19
N ALA A 401 -30.63 39.84 5.99
CA ALA A 401 -29.87 39.72 4.74
C ALA A 401 -29.11 41.03 4.45
N ALA A 402 -27.81 40.93 4.18
CA ALA A 402 -26.96 42.06 3.78
C ALA A 402 -26.17 41.71 2.52
N SER A 403 -25.81 42.73 1.74
CA SER A 403 -24.95 42.53 0.57
C SER A 403 -23.50 42.42 1.00
N ILE A 404 -22.77 41.40 0.53
CA ILE A 404 -21.32 41.32 0.75
C ILE A 404 -20.61 42.40 -0.09
N THR A 405 -19.60 43.02 0.49
CA THR A 405 -18.73 43.97 -0.21
C THR A 405 -17.66 43.17 -0.93
N LEU A 406 -17.77 42.94 -2.25
CA LEU A 406 -16.87 42.02 -2.97
C LEU A 406 -15.36 42.29 -2.75
N GLY A 407 -14.95 43.54 -2.55
CA GLY A 407 -13.55 43.88 -2.24
C GLY A 407 -13.04 43.35 -0.88
N SER A 408 -13.95 43.02 0.04
CA SER A 408 -13.69 42.41 1.34
C SER A 408 -13.65 40.89 1.31
N TRP A 409 -13.86 40.26 0.14
CA TRP A 409 -13.92 38.81 -0.02
C TRP A 409 -13.01 38.33 -1.16
N LYS A 410 -12.65 37.05 -1.11
CA LYS A 410 -11.98 36.33 -2.20
C LYS A 410 -12.77 35.08 -2.54
N ALA A 411 -12.62 34.56 -3.74
CA ALA A 411 -13.19 33.29 -4.14
C ALA A 411 -12.13 32.20 -4.18
N LYS A 412 -12.51 30.98 -3.80
CA LYS A 412 -11.63 29.80 -3.85
C LYS A 412 -12.43 28.57 -4.29
N PRO A 413 -11.93 27.75 -5.23
CA PRO A 413 -12.58 26.51 -5.62
C PRO A 413 -12.11 25.33 -4.76
N TYR A 414 -13.04 24.46 -4.40
CA TYR A 414 -12.83 23.10 -3.94
C TYR A 414 -13.39 22.15 -5.01
N ILE A 415 -12.50 21.44 -5.68
CA ILE A 415 -12.85 20.52 -6.76
C ILE A 415 -12.54 19.10 -6.32
N LEU A 416 -13.49 18.20 -6.54
CA LEU A 416 -13.35 16.77 -6.30
C LEU A 416 -13.88 16.02 -7.51
N ARG A 417 -13.48 14.76 -7.64
CA ARG A 417 -14.09 13.87 -8.62
C ARG A 417 -15.52 13.52 -8.23
N GLY A 418 -16.34 13.17 -9.22
CA GLY A 418 -17.77 12.95 -9.03
C GLY A 418 -18.16 11.59 -8.44
N TRP A 419 -17.21 10.79 -7.97
CA TRP A 419 -17.45 9.43 -7.46
C TRP A 419 -16.49 9.04 -6.33
#